data_AF-A0A942VXZ7-F1
#
_entry.id   AF-A0A942VXZ7-F1
#
_cell.length_a   1.000
_cell.length_b   1.000
_cell.length_c   1.000
_cell.angle_alpha   90.00
_cell.angle_beta   90.00
_cell.angle_gamma   90.00
#
_symmetry.space_group_name_H-M   'P 1'
#
loop_
_entity.id
_entity.type
_entity.pdbx_description
1 polymer ?
#
loop_
_entity_poly.entity_id
_entity_poly.type
_entity_poly.pdbx_seq_one_letter_code
_entity_poly.pdbx_strand_id
1 'polypeptide(L)'
;MDKKTKTVFTIIIGILVLITVVGFVYGMQNKKQTDAIYASYDNNILSTVDSAVKVCQSVFKSVGATDEENDNLNDYITNINNSKSPVLKAYIADCMLTYAGDLVTIKEQNYAIGLGEKSANFTGLQEKLLSIGTKLSAARNYANNNNNNSTVTDTTNTSKEENQK
;
A
#
# COMPACT_ATOMS: atom_id res chain seq x y z
N MET A 1 31.93 8.03 51.93
CA MET A 1 31.12 6.95 51.33
C MET A 1 31.90 5.66 51.45
N ASP A 2 31.34 4.67 52.15
CA ASP A 2 32.06 3.42 52.42
C ASP A 2 32.37 2.67 51.12
N LYS A 3 33.49 1.93 51.13
CA LYS A 3 34.00 1.20 49.96
C LYS A 3 32.93 0.25 49.39
N LYS A 4 32.13 -0.36 50.28
CA LYS A 4 31.00 -1.22 49.95
C LYS A 4 29.86 -0.47 49.27
N THR A 5 29.50 0.72 49.74
CA THR A 5 28.46 1.58 49.15
C THR A 5 28.85 2.04 47.74
N LYS A 6 30.13 2.33 47.49
CA LYS A 6 30.65 2.71 46.17
C LYS A 6 30.59 1.56 45.16
N THR A 7 30.89 0.34 45.60
CA THR A 7 30.76 -0.86 44.77
C THR A 7 29.31 -1.16 44.41
N VAL A 8 28.38 -1.08 45.38
CA VAL A 8 26.94 -1.32 45.12
C VAL A 8 26.36 -0.30 44.14
N PHE A 9 26.69 0.99 44.30
CA PHE A 9 26.23 2.04 43.39
C PHE A 9 26.73 1.83 41.95
N THR A 10 27.96 1.37 41.80
CA THR A 10 28.57 1.10 40.49
C THR A 10 27.85 -0.05 39.76
N ILE A 11 27.47 -1.10 40.50
CA ILE A 11 26.72 -2.24 39.95
C ILE A 11 25.32 -1.80 39.48
N ILE A 12 24.61 -1.01 40.30
CA ILE A 12 23.26 -0.52 39.96
C ILE A 12 23.29 0.37 38.71
N ILE A 13 24.25 1.29 38.61
CA ILE A 13 24.43 2.12 37.41
C ILE A 13 24.74 1.23 36.19
N GLY A 14 25.58 0.21 36.36
CA GLY A 14 25.89 -0.74 35.29
C GLY A 14 24.65 -1.47 34.76
N ILE A 15 23.77 -1.92 35.65
CA ILE A 15 22.51 -2.59 35.28
C ILE A 15 21.56 -1.61 34.58
N LEU A 16 21.41 -0.37 35.09
CA LEU A 16 20.56 0.65 34.47
C LEU A 16 21.01 1.00 33.05
N VAL A 17 22.33 1.16 32.84
CA VAL A 17 22.89 1.40 31.50
C VAL A 17 22.58 0.21 30.58
N LEU A 18 22.74 -1.02 31.05
CA LEU A 18 22.45 -2.22 30.27
C LEU A 18 20.97 -2.29 29.85
N ILE A 19 20.04 -1.99 30.74
CA ILE A 19 18.60 -1.95 30.45
C ILE A 19 18.28 -0.88 29.39
N THR A 20 18.85 0.32 29.52
CA THR A 20 18.61 1.41 28.55
C THR A 20 19.17 1.10 27.15
N VAL A 21 20.35 0.48 27.06
CA VAL A 21 20.93 0.09 25.76
C VAL A 21 20.10 -1.00 25.10
N VAL A 22 19.69 -2.03 25.86
CA VAL A 22 18.84 -3.11 25.32
C VAL A 22 17.48 -2.57 24.86
N GLY A 23 16.84 -1.70 25.65
CA GLY A 23 15.58 -1.06 25.27
C GLY A 23 15.70 -0.17 24.03
N PHE A 24 16.80 0.57 23.90
CA PHE A 24 17.08 1.39 22.71
C PHE A 24 17.32 0.55 21.45
N VAL A 25 18.08 -0.54 21.57
CA VAL A 25 18.34 -1.46 20.45
C VAL A 25 17.05 -2.15 20.01
N TYR A 26 16.24 -2.67 20.94
CA TYR A 26 14.93 -3.25 20.63
C TYR A 26 13.98 -2.24 19.99
N GLY A 27 13.90 -1.02 20.53
CA GLY A 27 13.08 0.05 19.97
C GLY A 27 13.50 0.44 18.54
N MET A 28 14.81 0.52 18.28
CA MET A 28 15.33 0.76 16.94
C MET A 28 15.04 -0.38 15.96
N GLN A 29 15.15 -1.64 16.39
CA GLN A 29 14.83 -2.79 15.54
C GLN A 29 13.35 -2.80 15.15
N ASN A 30 12.46 -2.58 16.13
CA ASN A 30 11.02 -2.50 15.88
C ASN A 30 10.67 -1.34 14.94
N LYS A 31 11.25 -0.15 15.15
CA LYS A 31 11.04 0.99 14.24
C LYS A 31 11.47 0.68 12.81
N LYS A 32 12.65 0.09 12.62
CA LYS A 32 13.15 -0.30 11.28
C LYS A 32 12.24 -1.33 10.60
N GLN A 33 11.71 -2.28 11.36
CA GLN A 33 10.78 -3.29 10.83
C GLN A 33 9.44 -2.67 10.42
N THR A 34 8.90 -1.77 11.24
CA THR A 34 7.68 -1.01 10.93
C THR A 34 7.86 -0.14 9.68
N ASP A 35 8.95 0.63 9.60
CA ASP A 35 9.27 1.48 8.44
C ASP A 35 9.42 0.63 7.16
N ALA A 36 10.02 -0.56 7.25
CA ALA A 36 10.15 -1.48 6.12
C ALA A 36 8.81 -2.06 5.63
N ILE A 37 7.87 -2.34 6.55
CA ILE A 37 6.52 -2.81 6.21
C ILE A 37 5.74 -1.71 5.48
N TYR A 38 5.78 -0.47 5.98
CA TYR A 38 5.12 0.66 5.32
C TYR A 38 5.73 0.97 3.94
N ALA A 39 7.06 0.92 3.81
CA ALA A 39 7.72 1.10 2.52
C ALA A 39 7.34 0.00 1.51
N SER A 40 7.24 -1.27 1.95
CA SER A 40 6.81 -2.38 1.10
C SER A 40 5.35 -2.21 0.63
N TYR A 41 4.48 -1.77 1.53
CA TYR A 41 3.08 -1.47 1.22
C TYR A 41 2.94 -0.34 0.18
N ASP A 42 3.64 0.78 0.41
CA ASP A 42 3.62 1.93 -0.50
C ASP A 42 4.18 1.54 -1.89
N ASN A 43 5.26 0.76 -1.94
CA ASN A 43 5.84 0.27 -3.20
C ASN A 43 4.87 -0.64 -3.97
N ASN A 44 4.12 -1.51 -3.27
CA ASN A 44 3.12 -2.37 -3.92
C ASN A 44 1.98 -1.54 -4.54
N ILE A 45 1.52 -0.50 -3.83
CA ILE A 45 0.53 0.43 -4.36
C ILE A 45 1.06 1.14 -5.60
N LEU A 46 2.26 1.75 -5.51
CA LEU A 46 2.85 2.51 -6.61
C LEU A 46 3.05 1.65 -7.86
N SER A 47 3.57 0.44 -7.70
CA SER A 47 3.74 -0.53 -8.81
C SER A 47 2.40 -0.86 -9.50
N THR A 48 1.33 -0.98 -8.71
CA THR A 48 0.00 -1.28 -9.24
C THR A 48 -0.63 -0.05 -9.92
N VAL A 49 -0.40 1.15 -9.40
CA VAL A 49 -0.79 2.42 -10.04
C VAL A 49 -0.11 2.57 -11.39
N ASP A 50 1.20 2.34 -11.48
CA ASP A 50 1.93 2.41 -12.76
C ASP A 50 1.39 1.41 -13.78
N SER A 51 1.02 0.23 -13.32
CA SER A 51 0.38 -0.79 -14.14
C SER A 51 -1.02 -0.36 -14.61
N ALA A 52 -1.81 0.29 -13.76
CA ALA A 52 -3.10 0.86 -14.13
C ALA A 52 -2.98 1.93 -15.21
N VAL A 53 -2.02 2.86 -15.07
CA VAL A 53 -1.73 3.89 -16.09
C VAL A 53 -1.43 3.25 -17.44
N LYS A 54 -0.53 2.25 -17.49
CA LYS A 54 -0.17 1.56 -18.73
C LYS A 54 -1.36 0.83 -19.37
N VAL A 55 -2.20 0.18 -18.56
CA VAL A 55 -3.41 -0.49 -19.04
C VAL A 55 -4.37 0.53 -19.64
N CYS A 56 -4.67 1.64 -18.95
CA CYS A 56 -5.55 2.67 -19.47
C CYS A 56 -5.03 3.27 -20.78
N GLN A 57 -3.74 3.64 -20.86
CA GLN A 57 -3.15 4.14 -22.10
C GLN A 57 -3.27 3.14 -23.26
N SER A 58 -3.03 1.84 -22.98
CA SER A 58 -3.19 0.79 -23.98
C SER A 58 -4.65 0.61 -24.41
N VAL A 59 -5.61 0.74 -23.51
CA VAL A 59 -7.05 0.67 -23.79
C VAL A 59 -7.47 1.82 -24.69
N PHE A 60 -7.09 3.05 -24.36
CA PHE A 60 -7.42 4.26 -25.14
C PHE A 60 -6.90 4.15 -26.57
N LYS A 61 -5.66 3.67 -26.74
CA LYS A 61 -5.10 3.38 -28.06
C LYS A 61 -5.88 2.30 -28.81
N SER A 62 -6.39 1.29 -28.11
CA SER A 62 -7.09 0.15 -28.73
C SER A 62 -8.51 0.49 -29.18
N VAL A 63 -9.20 1.40 -28.47
CA VAL A 63 -10.57 1.82 -28.79
C VAL A 63 -10.63 3.02 -29.73
N GLY A 64 -9.48 3.53 -30.20
CA GLY A 64 -9.43 4.73 -31.03
C GLY A 64 -9.96 5.95 -30.28
N ALA A 65 -9.40 6.22 -29.10
CA ALA A 65 -9.76 7.39 -28.31
C ALA A 65 -9.47 8.69 -29.08
N THR A 66 -10.38 9.66 -28.99
CA THR A 66 -10.21 11.01 -29.56
C THR A 66 -9.14 11.79 -28.80
N ASP A 67 -8.68 12.90 -29.37
CA ASP A 67 -7.73 13.78 -28.70
C ASP A 67 -8.28 14.30 -27.35
N GLU A 68 -9.56 14.68 -27.30
CA GLU A 68 -10.24 15.10 -26.05
C GLU A 68 -10.32 13.98 -25.01
N GLU A 69 -10.60 12.74 -25.43
CA GLU A 69 -10.59 11.58 -24.52
C GLU A 69 -9.18 11.34 -23.97
N ASN A 70 -8.15 11.47 -24.81
CA ASN A 70 -6.75 11.34 -24.38
C ASN A 70 -6.30 12.48 -23.45
N ASP A 71 -6.75 13.70 -23.67
CA ASP A 71 -6.47 14.84 -22.78
C ASP A 71 -7.04 14.61 -21.38
N ASN A 72 -8.29 14.15 -21.30
CA ASN A 72 -8.90 13.77 -20.03
C ASN A 72 -8.13 12.64 -19.33
N LEU A 73 -7.65 11.62 -20.06
CA LEU A 73 -6.79 10.59 -19.49
C LEU A 73 -5.47 11.18 -18.95
N ASN A 74 -4.86 12.10 -19.69
CA ASN A 74 -3.61 12.76 -19.30
C ASN A 74 -3.79 13.63 -18.04
N ASP A 75 -4.96 14.20 -17.82
CA ASP A 75 -5.28 14.92 -16.57
C ASP A 75 -5.24 13.98 -15.36
N TYR A 76 -5.81 12.77 -15.46
CA TYR A 76 -5.69 11.77 -14.40
C TYR A 76 -4.22 11.40 -14.14
N ILE A 77 -3.43 11.15 -15.20
CA ILE A 77 -2.02 10.80 -15.09
C ILE A 77 -1.23 11.93 -14.43
N THR A 78 -1.51 13.18 -14.81
CA THR A 78 -0.90 14.38 -14.22
C THR A 78 -1.24 14.49 -12.73
N ASN A 79 -2.50 14.27 -12.36
CA ASN A 79 -2.95 14.29 -10.97
C ASN A 79 -2.33 13.17 -10.15
N ILE A 80 -2.17 11.97 -10.72
CA ILE A 80 -1.40 10.88 -10.10
C ILE A 80 0.03 11.34 -9.84
N ASN A 81 0.71 11.88 -10.85
CA ASN A 81 2.11 12.30 -10.72
C ASN A 81 2.31 13.40 -9.68
N ASN A 82 1.41 14.38 -9.64
CA ASN A 82 1.44 15.51 -8.70
C ASN A 82 1.09 15.13 -7.26
N SER A 83 0.40 14.00 -7.06
CA SER A 83 0.00 13.53 -5.72
C SER A 83 1.19 12.97 -4.95
N LYS A 84 1.31 13.35 -3.66
CA LYS A 84 2.40 12.89 -2.78
C LYS A 84 2.12 11.55 -2.08
N SER A 85 0.86 11.24 -1.82
CA SER A 85 0.46 10.03 -1.09
C SER A 85 0.26 8.85 -2.07
N PRO A 86 0.89 7.67 -1.84
CA PRO A 86 0.61 6.46 -2.60
C PRO A 86 -0.87 6.07 -2.60
N VAL A 87 -1.53 6.21 -1.45
CA VAL A 87 -2.97 5.96 -1.33
C VAL A 87 -3.78 6.92 -2.18
N LEU A 88 -3.46 8.22 -2.18
CA LEU A 88 -4.14 9.20 -3.03
C LEU A 88 -3.92 8.91 -4.51
N LYS A 89 -2.69 8.55 -4.91
CA LYS A 89 -2.39 8.10 -6.28
C LYS A 89 -3.26 6.91 -6.67
N ALA A 90 -3.48 5.96 -5.77
CA ALA A 90 -4.34 4.81 -6.00
C ALA A 90 -5.81 5.17 -6.16
N TYR A 91 -6.33 6.12 -5.38
CA TYR A 91 -7.71 6.61 -5.56
C TYR A 91 -7.90 7.30 -6.93
N ILE A 92 -6.94 8.11 -7.35
CA ILE A 92 -7.00 8.77 -8.67
C ILE A 92 -6.91 7.73 -9.78
N ALA A 93 -6.05 6.71 -9.63
CA ALA A 93 -5.96 5.60 -10.58
C ALA A 93 -7.24 4.76 -10.66
N ASP A 94 -7.98 4.61 -9.54
CA ASP A 94 -9.29 3.96 -9.51
C ASP A 94 -10.32 4.73 -10.35
N CYS A 95 -10.40 6.05 -10.17
CA CYS A 95 -11.24 6.92 -11.00
C CYS A 95 -10.86 6.87 -12.49
N MET A 96 -9.56 6.84 -12.78
CA MET A 96 -9.03 6.71 -14.14
C MET A 96 -9.42 5.37 -14.78
N LEU A 97 -9.45 4.28 -14.01
CA LEU A 97 -9.90 2.96 -14.48
C LEU A 97 -11.40 2.94 -14.78
N THR A 98 -12.22 3.59 -13.94
CA THR A 98 -13.66 3.76 -14.22
C THR A 98 -13.88 4.52 -15.51
N TYR A 99 -13.18 5.65 -15.69
CA TYR A 99 -13.27 6.44 -16.93
C TYR A 99 -12.90 5.62 -18.17
N ALA A 100 -11.84 4.81 -18.10
CA ALA A 100 -11.46 3.91 -19.18
C ALA A 100 -12.51 2.83 -19.47
N GLY A 101 -13.16 2.28 -18.44
CA GLY A 101 -14.24 1.30 -18.58
C GLY A 101 -15.49 1.88 -19.23
N ASP A 102 -15.88 3.09 -18.82
CA ASP A 102 -17.01 3.81 -19.40
C ASP A 102 -16.76 4.11 -20.89
N LEU A 103 -15.54 4.53 -21.23
CA LEU A 103 -15.15 4.75 -22.63
C LEU A 103 -15.26 3.46 -23.46
N VAL A 104 -14.76 2.34 -22.96
CA VAL A 104 -14.87 1.03 -23.63
C VAL A 104 -16.33 0.68 -23.88
N THR A 105 -17.20 0.88 -22.88
CA THR A 105 -18.63 0.60 -22.97
C THR A 105 -19.32 1.47 -24.02
N ILE A 106 -19.01 2.77 -24.07
CA ILE A 106 -19.55 3.70 -25.07
C ILE A 106 -19.11 3.31 -26.48
N LYS A 107 -17.83 2.97 -26.67
CA LYS A 107 -17.30 2.57 -27.99
C LYS A 107 -17.88 1.23 -28.45
N GLU A 108 -18.09 0.28 -27.54
CA GLU A 108 -18.77 -0.98 -27.80
C GLU A 108 -20.23 -0.76 -28.25
N GLN A 109 -20.97 0.11 -27.56
CA GLN A 109 -22.34 0.47 -27.93
C GLN A 109 -22.39 1.15 -29.30
N ASN A 110 -21.51 2.12 -29.56
CA ASN A 110 -21.41 2.81 -30.84
C ASN A 110 -21.10 1.84 -31.99
N TYR A 111 -20.22 0.86 -31.76
CA TYR A 111 -19.95 -0.20 -32.72
C TYR A 111 -21.19 -1.07 -32.98
N ALA A 112 -21.91 -1.47 -31.93
CA ALA A 112 -23.11 -2.31 -32.04
C ALA A 112 -24.25 -1.64 -32.86
N ILE A 113 -24.33 -0.31 -32.83
CA ILE A 113 -25.32 0.47 -33.61
C ILE A 113 -24.77 0.97 -34.96
N GLY A 114 -23.59 0.54 -35.37
CA GLY A 114 -23.00 0.87 -36.68
C GLY A 114 -22.40 2.27 -36.80
N LEU A 115 -22.17 2.96 -35.67
CA LEU A 115 -21.53 4.28 -35.60
C LEU A 115 -20.05 4.23 -35.23
N GLY A 116 -19.51 3.06 -34.88
CA GLY A 116 -18.12 2.88 -34.45
C GLY A 116 -17.18 2.38 -35.56
N GLU A 117 -15.94 2.85 -35.56
CA GLU A 117 -14.87 2.31 -36.40
C GLU A 117 -14.22 1.08 -35.75
N LYS A 118 -14.08 0.00 -36.53
CA LYS A 118 -13.32 -1.25 -36.28
C LYS A 118 -13.48 -1.89 -34.88
N SER A 119 -13.99 -3.13 -34.87
CA SER A 119 -14.05 -3.97 -33.65
C SER A 119 -12.69 -4.01 -32.92
N ALA A 120 -12.65 -3.43 -31.72
CA ALA A 120 -11.73 -3.84 -30.68
C ALA A 120 -12.31 -5.07 -29.96
N ASN A 121 -11.45 -5.91 -29.37
CA ASN A 121 -11.91 -6.96 -28.46
C ASN A 121 -12.39 -6.32 -27.15
N PHE A 122 -13.57 -5.69 -27.17
CA PHE A 122 -14.11 -4.90 -26.05
C PHE A 122 -14.20 -5.71 -24.76
N THR A 123 -14.68 -6.95 -24.82
CA THR A 123 -14.69 -7.88 -23.68
C THR A 123 -13.29 -8.08 -23.09
N GLY A 124 -12.28 -8.36 -23.93
CA GLY A 124 -10.90 -8.50 -23.47
C GLY A 124 -10.28 -7.22 -22.92
N LEU A 125 -10.76 -6.04 -23.34
CA LEU A 125 -10.35 -4.76 -22.76
C LEU A 125 -11.00 -4.53 -21.38
N GLN A 126 -12.29 -4.83 -21.23
CA GLN A 126 -12.99 -4.77 -19.94
C GLN A 126 -12.37 -5.73 -18.92
N GLU A 127 -12.02 -6.96 -19.32
CA GLU A 127 -11.34 -7.93 -18.45
C GLU A 127 -9.97 -7.43 -17.96
N LYS A 128 -9.19 -6.77 -18.85
CA LYS A 128 -7.91 -6.18 -18.46
C LYS A 128 -8.08 -5.06 -17.44
N LEU A 129 -9.06 -4.19 -17.63
CA LEU A 129 -9.39 -3.12 -16.70
C LEU A 129 -9.86 -3.67 -15.35
N LEU A 130 -10.74 -4.67 -15.36
CA LEU A 130 -11.23 -5.34 -14.15
C LEU A 130 -10.08 -6.03 -13.39
N SER A 131 -9.18 -6.71 -14.10
CA SER A 131 -8.04 -7.39 -13.51
C SER A 131 -7.11 -6.41 -12.79
N ILE A 132 -6.78 -5.28 -13.40
CA ILE A 132 -5.90 -4.30 -12.77
C ILE A 132 -6.60 -3.53 -11.64
N GLY A 133 -7.90 -3.23 -11.77
CA GLY A 133 -8.70 -2.65 -10.68
C GLY A 133 -8.77 -3.57 -9.45
N THR A 134 -8.93 -4.87 -9.67
CA THR A 134 -8.89 -5.88 -8.59
C THR A 134 -7.54 -5.89 -7.88
N LYS A 135 -6.43 -5.86 -8.64
CA LYS A 135 -5.08 -5.78 -8.08
C LYS A 135 -4.87 -4.49 -7.29
N LEU A 136 -5.36 -3.36 -7.79
CA LEU A 136 -5.23 -2.06 -7.12
C LEU A 136 -5.99 -2.03 -5.80
N SER A 137 -7.22 -2.56 -5.79
CA SER A 137 -8.01 -2.76 -4.57
C SER A 137 -7.29 -3.67 -3.57
N ALA A 138 -6.74 -4.80 -4.03
CA ALA A 138 -5.97 -5.70 -3.18
C ALA A 138 -4.70 -5.05 -2.61
N ALA A 139 -3.96 -4.27 -3.41
CA ALA A 139 -2.76 -3.56 -2.99
C ALA A 139 -3.08 -2.54 -1.88
N ARG A 140 -4.20 -1.81 -2.00
CA ARG A 140 -4.72 -0.90 -0.97
C ARG A 140 -5.15 -1.63 0.30
N ASN A 141 -5.66 -2.85 0.19
CA ASN A 141 -6.12 -3.63 1.34
C ASN A 141 -5.00 -4.43 2.05
N TYR A 142 -3.79 -4.50 1.46
CA TYR A 142 -2.67 -5.28 2.00
C TYR A 142 -2.21 -4.80 3.39
N ALA A 143 -2.37 -3.52 3.74
CA ALA A 143 -2.08 -3.01 5.08
C ALA A 143 -3.02 -3.57 6.17
N ASN A 144 -4.23 -4.00 5.80
CA ASN A 144 -5.24 -4.41 6.78
C ASN A 144 -4.99 -5.82 7.36
N ASN A 145 -4.26 -6.69 6.63
CA ASN A 145 -4.02 -8.08 7.07
C ASN A 145 -2.71 -8.29 7.82
N ASN A 146 -1.69 -7.45 7.63
CA ASN A 146 -0.42 -7.60 8.36
C ASN A 146 -0.45 -7.01 9.79
N ASN A 147 -1.45 -6.21 10.13
CA ASN A 147 -1.68 -5.78 11.53
C ASN A 147 -2.38 -6.85 12.39
N ASN A 148 -2.94 -7.91 11.80
CA ASN A 148 -3.58 -9.01 12.54
C ASN A 148 -2.62 -10.15 12.93
N ASN A 149 -1.32 -10.05 12.61
CA ASN A 149 -0.33 -11.05 13.02
C ASN A 149 0.70 -10.54 14.06
N SER A 150 0.43 -9.39 14.69
CA SER A 150 1.08 -9.08 15.97
C SER A 150 0.21 -9.64 17.08
N THR A 151 0.18 -10.97 17.18
CA THR A 151 -0.09 -11.61 18.46
C THR A 151 1.04 -11.16 19.37
N VAL A 152 0.83 -10.05 20.06
CA VAL A 152 1.56 -9.75 21.29
C VAL A 152 1.17 -10.89 22.21
N THR A 153 2.00 -11.94 22.25
CA THR A 153 1.96 -12.94 23.31
C THR A 153 2.35 -12.19 24.57
N ASP A 154 1.34 -11.66 25.24
CA ASP A 154 1.44 -10.97 26.51
C ASP A 154 1.88 -12.00 27.55
N THR A 155 3.18 -12.34 27.55
CA THR A 155 3.77 -13.28 28.49
C THR A 155 4.11 -12.49 29.74
N THR A 156 3.08 -12.01 30.44
CA THR A 156 3.23 -11.66 31.85
C THR A 156 3.32 -12.98 32.61
N ASN A 157 4.54 -13.53 32.68
CA ASN A 157 4.91 -14.54 33.66
C ASN A 157 4.85 -13.89 35.04
N THR A 158 3.72 -14.02 35.72
CA THR A 158 3.71 -14.05 37.18
C THR A 158 3.43 -15.50 37.58
N SER A 159 4.50 -16.28 37.66
CA SER A 159 4.48 -17.57 38.34
C SER A 159 4.08 -17.34 39.79
N LYS A 160 3.10 -18.12 40.23
CA LYS A 160 2.74 -18.34 41.62
C LYS A 160 3.95 -18.83 42.42
N GLU A 161 4.01 -18.41 43.69
CA GLU A 161 4.37 -19.18 44.88
C GLU A 161 3.90 -18.32 46.07
N GLU A 162 2.72 -18.57 46.64
CA GLU A 162 2.52 -19.38 47.85
C GLU A 162 3.66 -19.26 48.88
N ASN A 163 3.39 -18.60 50.02
CA ASN A 163 3.39 -19.28 51.32
C ASN A 163 2.92 -18.38 52.48
N GLN A 164 1.92 -18.90 53.19
CA GLN A 164 1.79 -18.97 54.65
C GLN A 164 2.21 -17.77 55.52
N LYS A 165 1.21 -17.11 56.12
CA LYS A 165 1.01 -17.13 57.59
C LYS A 165 -0.40 -16.69 57.96
#